data_AF-A0A843GI18-F1
#
_entry.id   AF-A0A843GI18-F1
#
_cell.length_a   1.000
_cell.length_b   1.000
_cell.length_c   1.000
_cell.angle_alpha   90.00
_cell.angle_beta   90.00
_cell.angle_gamma   90.00
#
_symmetry.space_group_name_H-M   'P 1'
#
loop_
_entity.id
_entity.type
_entity.pdbx_description
1 polymer ?
#
loop_
_entity_poly.entity_id
_entity_poly.type
_entity_poly.pdbx_seq_one_letter_code
_entity_poly.pdbx_strand_id
1 'polypeptide(L)'
;MKLLLYCTKTKPYLVKEAFKGYMATNNLGILEEEKERFIFNGKIVAECDFKVEEICSEKLNNGVGYEPIFYTETIDNISSKSCLTQFEIENYLGCKVNGEKVGYAIHIKNLNIFDKPRELFNYCGKSKQNVFYHIENAPQNMMYCYGKNTGEKYVLISIRPE
;
A
#
# COMPACT_ATOMS: atom_id res chain seq x y z
N MET A 1 -2.42 13.94 11.41
CA MET A 1 -2.94 12.64 10.93
C MET A 1 -1.73 11.78 10.57
N LYS A 2 -1.68 10.54 11.06
CA LYS A 2 -0.56 9.63 10.83
C LYS A 2 -0.85 8.66 9.68
N LEU A 3 0.22 8.17 9.05
CA LEU A 3 0.19 7.07 8.08
C LEU A 3 0.59 5.77 8.78
N LEU A 4 -0.24 4.74 8.66
CA LEU A 4 -0.04 3.39 9.19
C LEU A 4 0.45 2.47 8.07
N LEU A 5 1.56 1.80 8.30
CA LEU A 5 2.17 0.88 7.34
C LEU A 5 1.73 -0.55 7.66
N TYR A 6 0.90 -1.13 6.79
CA TYR A 6 0.47 -2.52 6.88
C TYR A 6 1.35 -3.40 6.00
N CYS A 7 1.90 -4.47 6.58
CA CYS A 7 2.79 -5.40 5.91
C CYS A 7 2.21 -6.81 5.95
N THR A 8 2.10 -7.48 4.80
CA THR A 8 1.69 -8.89 4.70
C THR A 8 2.87 -9.83 4.88
N LYS A 9 2.72 -10.90 5.67
CA LYS A 9 3.74 -11.96 5.86
C LYS A 9 4.07 -12.75 4.58
N THR A 10 3.18 -12.75 3.58
CA THR A 10 3.35 -13.47 2.30
C THR A 10 2.73 -12.65 1.16
N LYS A 11 3.12 -12.92 -0.10
CA LYS A 11 2.52 -12.30 -1.30
C LYS A 11 0.99 -12.29 -1.16
N PRO A 12 0.30 -11.14 -1.35
CA PRO A 12 -1.16 -11.14 -1.33
C PRO A 12 -1.61 -12.01 -2.50
N TYR A 13 -2.15 -13.19 -2.21
CA TYR A 13 -2.94 -13.90 -3.19
C TYR A 13 -4.15 -13.01 -3.44
N LEU A 14 -4.18 -12.36 -4.62
CA LEU A 14 -5.42 -11.85 -5.17
C LEU A 14 -6.33 -13.07 -5.27
N VAL A 15 -7.20 -13.28 -4.28
CA VAL A 15 -8.23 -14.31 -4.36
C VAL A 15 -9.15 -13.86 -5.49
N LYS A 16 -8.80 -14.30 -6.69
CA LYS A 16 -9.65 -14.23 -7.87
C LYS A 16 -10.78 -15.20 -7.57
N GLU A 17 -11.96 -14.65 -7.32
CA GLU A 17 -13.23 -15.37 -7.25
C GLU A 17 -13.26 -16.49 -6.21
N ALA A 18 -13.93 -16.21 -5.09
CA ALA A 18 -14.47 -17.28 -4.25
C ALA A 18 -15.33 -18.21 -5.13
N PHE A 19 -14.76 -19.35 -5.49
CA PHE A 19 -15.39 -20.66 -5.66
C PHE A 19 -16.92 -20.61 -5.86
N LYS A 20 -17.37 -20.19 -7.05
CA LYS A 20 -18.66 -20.65 -7.57
C LYS A 20 -18.46 -22.07 -8.09
N GLY A 21 -18.69 -23.02 -7.20
CA GLY A 21 -18.97 -24.41 -7.51
C GLY A 21 -17.80 -25.21 -8.07
N TYR A 22 -17.10 -25.93 -7.19
CA TYR A 22 -16.64 -27.27 -7.55
C TYR A 22 -16.70 -28.15 -6.29
N MET A 23 -17.71 -29.02 -6.28
CA MET A 23 -17.66 -30.30 -5.58
C MET A 23 -16.41 -31.02 -6.08
N ALA A 24 -15.36 -31.05 -5.26
CA ALA A 24 -14.33 -32.07 -5.36
C ALA A 24 -14.62 -33.07 -4.24
N THR A 25 -15.54 -33.99 -4.52
CA THR A 25 -15.59 -35.25 -3.82
C THR A 25 -14.26 -35.96 -4.07
N ASN A 26 -13.52 -36.29 -3.02
CA ASN A 26 -12.82 -37.56 -2.91
C ASN A 26 -12.35 -37.76 -1.46
N ASN A 27 -13.00 -38.73 -0.82
CA ASN A 27 -12.58 -39.50 0.35
C ASN A 27 -11.15 -39.24 0.84
N LEU A 28 -11.00 -38.46 1.91
CA LEU A 28 -9.95 -38.61 2.93
C LEU A 28 -10.24 -37.61 4.05
N GLY A 29 -10.70 -38.13 5.18
CA GLY A 29 -10.60 -37.49 6.50
C GLY A 29 -11.39 -36.20 6.67
N ILE A 30 -12.44 -36.29 7.48
CA ILE A 30 -12.99 -35.14 8.20
C ILE A 30 -11.81 -34.49 8.96
N LEU A 31 -11.28 -33.39 8.43
CA LEU A 31 -10.56 -32.38 9.22
C LEU A 31 -11.59 -31.30 9.54
N GLU A 32 -12.36 -31.59 10.58
CA GLU A 32 -13.05 -30.62 11.40
C GLU A 32 -12.04 -29.56 11.90
N GLU A 33 -12.46 -28.28 11.87
CA GLU A 33 -11.95 -27.18 12.70
C GLU A 33 -10.67 -26.38 12.35
N GLU A 34 -10.10 -26.42 11.13
CA GLU A 34 -9.01 -25.47 10.75
C GLU A 34 -9.33 -24.51 9.58
N LYS A 35 -10.61 -24.35 9.23
CA LYS A 35 -11.05 -23.45 8.13
C LYS A 35 -11.08 -21.95 8.47
N GLU A 36 -10.69 -21.53 9.68
CA GLU A 36 -11.09 -20.20 10.19
C GLU A 36 -10.09 -19.03 10.15
N ARG A 37 -8.80 -19.16 9.79
CA ARG A 37 -7.85 -18.04 10.06
C ARG A 37 -6.85 -17.64 8.97
N PHE A 38 -6.91 -18.23 7.78
CA PHE A 38 -5.92 -17.97 6.71
C PHE A 38 -6.07 -16.64 5.94
N ILE A 39 -6.98 -15.74 6.35
CA ILE A 39 -7.35 -14.56 5.55
C ILE A 39 -6.67 -13.26 6.02
N PHE A 40 -6.02 -13.24 7.20
CA PHE A 40 -5.44 -12.01 7.80
C PHE A 40 -3.91 -12.08 7.96
N ASN A 41 -3.19 -12.23 6.84
CA ASN A 41 -1.75 -12.53 6.92
C ASN A 41 -0.84 -11.32 7.17
N GLY A 42 -1.36 -10.13 7.49
CA GLY A 42 -0.52 -8.95 7.71
C GLY A 42 -0.83 -8.19 9.00
N LYS A 43 0.10 -7.33 9.37
CA LYS A 43 0.04 -6.51 10.59
C LYS A 43 0.46 -5.09 10.28
N ILE A 44 0.00 -4.16 11.12
CA ILE A 44 0.49 -2.78 11.08
C ILE A 44 1.80 -2.74 11.85
N VAL A 45 2.89 -2.43 11.15
CA VAL A 45 4.27 -2.56 11.65
C VAL A 45 4.88 -1.23 12.07
N ALA A 46 4.36 -0.12 11.55
CA ALA A 46 4.88 1.20 11.84
C ALA A 46 3.82 2.29 11.64
N GLU A 47 4.09 3.46 12.19
CA GLU A 47 3.40 4.71 11.89
C GLU A 47 4.39 5.83 11.58
N CYS A 48 3.97 6.81 10.79
CA CYS A 48 4.81 7.95 10.44
C CYS A 48 4.00 9.22 10.19
N ASP A 49 4.69 10.36 10.25
CA ASP A 49 4.21 11.59 9.63
C ASP A 49 4.44 11.51 8.12
N PHE A 50 3.57 12.15 7.35
CA PHE A 50 3.67 12.11 5.90
C PHE A 50 3.31 13.44 5.23
N LYS A 51 3.92 13.71 4.08
CA LYS A 51 3.52 14.74 3.11
C LYS A 51 3.37 14.07 1.74
N VAL A 52 2.37 14.48 0.97
CA VAL A 52 2.18 14.01 -0.40
C VAL A 52 2.62 15.13 -1.35
N GLU A 53 3.37 14.78 -2.39
CA GLU A 53 3.74 15.69 -3.48
C GLU A 53 3.42 15.04 -4.83
N GLU A 54 3.21 15.87 -5.84
CA GLU A 54 3.05 15.40 -7.21
C GLU A 54 4.40 15.03 -7.80
N ILE A 55 4.43 13.93 -8.54
CA ILE A 55 5.57 13.53 -9.34
C ILE A 55 5.33 14.01 -10.76
N CYS A 56 6.26 14.80 -11.28
CA CYS A 56 6.30 15.21 -12.67
C CYS A 56 7.40 14.47 -13.42
N SER A 57 7.22 14.34 -14.74
CA SER A 57 8.25 13.78 -15.62
C SER A 57 8.45 14.62 -16.87
N GLU A 58 9.70 14.71 -17.30
CA GLU A 58 10.12 15.42 -18.50
C GLU A 58 11.17 14.60 -19.25
N LYS A 59 11.16 14.66 -20.59
CA LYS A 59 12.21 14.02 -21.41
C LYS A 59 13.24 15.06 -21.83
N LEU A 60 14.41 15.03 -21.20
CA LEU A 60 15.50 15.93 -21.56
C LEU A 60 16.32 15.33 -22.70
N ASN A 61 16.62 16.14 -23.72
CA ASN A 61 17.57 15.77 -24.76
C ASN A 61 19.00 16.03 -24.24
N ASN A 62 19.78 14.97 -24.05
CA ASN A 62 21.15 15.06 -23.53
C ASN A 62 22.22 15.00 -24.64
N GLY A 63 21.82 15.16 -25.92
CA GLY A 63 22.71 15.09 -27.08
C GLY A 63 23.04 13.66 -27.55
N VAL A 64 22.71 12.63 -26.76
CA VAL A 64 22.88 11.21 -27.09
C VAL A 64 21.53 10.49 -27.18
N GLY A 65 20.49 11.07 -26.58
CA GLY A 65 19.11 10.59 -26.62
C GLY A 65 18.19 11.38 -25.70
N TYR A 66 17.01 10.83 -25.44
CA TYR A 66 16.08 11.36 -24.45
C TYR A 66 16.12 10.50 -23.19
N GLU A 67 16.46 11.10 -22.05
CA GLU A 67 16.34 10.45 -20.75
C GLU A 67 15.18 11.08 -19.95
N PRO A 68 14.26 10.26 -19.41
CA PRO A 68 13.15 10.75 -18.63
C PRO A 68 13.62 11.11 -17.23
N ILE A 69 13.46 12.36 -16.80
CA ILE A 69 13.68 12.76 -15.41
C ILE A 69 12.37 12.71 -14.63
N PHE A 70 12.46 12.36 -13.33
CA PHE A 70 11.32 12.31 -12.42
C PHE A 70 11.62 13.14 -11.18
N TYR A 71 10.78 14.14 -10.92
CA TYR A 71 10.97 15.12 -9.87
C TYR A 71 9.67 15.46 -9.15
N THR A 72 9.79 16.03 -7.96
CA THR A 72 8.70 16.69 -7.24
C THR A 72 9.04 18.16 -7.04
N GLU A 73 8.13 18.93 -6.42
CA GLU A 73 8.41 20.32 -6.03
C GLU A 73 9.69 20.47 -5.17
N THR A 74 10.03 19.45 -4.39
CA THR A 74 11.13 19.52 -3.42
C THR A 74 12.31 18.59 -3.71
N ILE A 75 12.21 17.73 -4.72
CA ILE A 75 13.23 16.71 -5.05
C ILE A 75 13.41 16.65 -6.57
N ASP A 76 14.61 17.00 -7.05
CA ASP A 76 14.95 17.01 -8.48
C ASP A 76 15.14 15.61 -9.07
N ASN A 77 15.47 14.61 -8.24
CA ASN A 77 15.63 13.22 -8.65
C ASN A 77 15.07 12.25 -7.61
N ILE A 78 13.90 11.69 -7.91
CA ILE A 78 13.16 10.80 -7.00
C ILE A 78 13.91 9.48 -6.75
N SER A 79 14.66 8.96 -7.73
CA SER A 79 15.40 7.70 -7.58
C SER A 79 16.41 7.73 -6.43
N SER A 80 16.93 8.91 -6.09
CA SER A 80 17.86 9.09 -4.96
C SER A 80 17.20 8.89 -3.57
N LYS A 81 15.87 8.86 -3.49
CA LYS A 81 15.11 8.83 -2.24
C LYS A 81 14.06 7.71 -2.17
N SER A 82 13.66 7.10 -3.29
CA SER A 82 12.56 6.13 -3.35
C SER A 82 12.97 4.68 -3.16
N CYS A 83 14.27 4.37 -3.07
CA CYS A 83 14.82 3.01 -3.16
C CYS A 83 14.48 2.28 -4.48
N LEU A 84 13.99 3.01 -5.49
CA LEU A 84 13.66 2.47 -6.81
C LEU A 84 14.68 2.95 -7.83
N THR A 85 15.04 2.07 -8.75
CA THR A 85 15.79 2.46 -9.95
C THR A 85 14.94 3.33 -10.87
N GLN A 86 15.59 4.14 -11.70
CA GLN A 86 14.90 4.97 -12.70
C GLN A 86 14.03 4.14 -13.64
N PHE A 87 14.50 2.95 -14.01
CA PHE A 87 13.76 2.01 -14.85
C PHE A 87 12.48 1.51 -14.16
N GLU A 88 12.52 1.18 -12.87
CA GLU A 88 11.33 0.77 -12.12
C GLU A 88 10.32 1.91 -11.98
N ILE A 89 10.81 3.14 -11.76
CA ILE A 89 9.97 4.33 -11.71
C ILE A 89 9.26 4.55 -13.06
N GLU A 90 10.01 4.51 -14.17
CA GLU A 90 9.45 4.69 -15.52
C GLU A 90 8.45 3.58 -15.87
N ASN A 91 8.76 2.32 -15.56
CA ASN A 91 7.87 1.20 -15.84
C ASN A 91 6.57 1.27 -15.02
N TYR A 92 6.61 1.83 -13.81
CA TYR A 92 5.45 1.96 -12.94
C TYR A 92 4.58 3.20 -13.24
N LEU A 93 5.20 4.37 -13.38
CA LEU A 93 4.50 5.66 -13.57
C LEU A 93 4.27 6.01 -15.05
N GLY A 94 5.03 5.39 -15.96
CA GLY A 94 5.19 5.89 -17.32
C GLY A 94 6.02 7.17 -17.36
N CYS A 95 6.12 7.79 -18.54
CA CYS A 95 6.83 9.05 -18.75
C CYS A 95 6.05 9.98 -19.68
N LYS A 96 6.12 11.28 -19.41
CA LYS A 96 5.58 12.40 -20.20
C LYS A 96 6.70 13.34 -20.64
N VAL A 97 6.43 14.13 -21.67
CA VAL A 97 7.46 14.93 -22.36
C VAL A 97 7.55 16.36 -21.81
N ASN A 98 6.48 16.89 -21.20
CA ASN A 98 6.34 18.33 -20.92
C ASN A 98 6.18 18.66 -19.42
N GLY A 99 6.95 17.99 -18.54
CA GLY A 99 6.87 18.24 -17.10
C GLY A 99 5.51 17.90 -16.49
N GLU A 100 4.75 16.99 -17.13
CA GLU A 100 3.40 16.66 -16.70
C GLU A 100 3.43 15.72 -15.49
N LYS A 101 2.41 15.84 -14.65
CA LYS A 101 2.17 14.95 -13.53
C LYS A 101 1.96 13.50 -14.00
N VAL A 102 2.74 12.59 -13.42
CA VAL A 102 2.66 11.13 -13.65
C VAL A 102 2.32 10.33 -12.40
N GLY A 103 2.42 10.93 -11.21
CA GLY A 103 2.14 10.20 -9.98
C GLY A 103 2.17 11.05 -8.73
N TYR A 104 2.30 10.39 -7.58
CA TYR A 104 2.45 11.02 -6.29
C TYR A 104 3.57 10.36 -5.50
N ALA A 105 4.32 11.16 -4.76
CA ALA A 105 5.32 10.72 -3.80
C ALA A 105 4.78 10.91 -2.38
N ILE A 106 4.99 9.91 -1.53
CA ILE A 106 4.73 10.00 -0.09
C ILE A 106 6.06 10.18 0.62
N HIS A 107 6.27 11.37 1.18
CA HIS A 107 7.42 11.70 2.01
C HIS A 107 7.20 11.17 3.42
N ILE A 108 7.97 10.16 3.83
CA ILE A 108 7.90 9.57 5.17
C ILE A 108 8.80 10.38 6.13
N LYS A 109 8.24 10.79 7.27
CA LYS A 109 8.96 11.50 8.34
C LYS A 109 8.63 10.88 9.70
N ASN A 110 9.57 10.96 10.65
CA ASN A 110 9.39 10.47 12.02
C ASN A 110 8.83 9.03 12.06
N LEU A 111 9.46 8.12 11.31
CA LEU A 111 9.06 6.73 11.25
C LEU A 111 9.22 6.09 12.62
N ASN A 112 8.10 5.60 13.17
CA ASN A 112 8.04 4.88 14.43
C ASN A 112 7.69 3.42 14.14
N ILE A 113 8.68 2.54 14.20
CA ILE A 113 8.49 1.09 14.05
C ILE A 113 8.03 0.53 15.39
N PHE A 114 6.97 -0.27 15.38
CA PHE A 114 6.45 -0.86 16.61
C PHE A 114 7.23 -2.09 17.01
N ASP A 115 7.67 -2.16 18.28
CA ASP A 115 8.27 -3.37 18.85
C ASP A 115 7.34 -4.59 18.72
N LYS A 116 6.03 -4.34 18.88
CA LYS A 116 4.97 -5.33 18.68
C LYS A 116 4.01 -4.83 17.59
N PRO A 117 3.97 -5.47 16.41
CA PRO A 117 3.04 -5.11 15.35
C PRO A 117 1.59 -5.16 15.83
N ARG A 118 0.78 -4.21 15.37
CA ARG A 118 -0.64 -4.06 15.74
C ARG A 118 -1.52 -4.84 14.78
N GLU A 119 -2.60 -5.40 15.31
CA GLU A 119 -3.59 -6.16 14.54
C GLU A 119 -4.55 -5.23 13.80
N LEU A 120 -4.98 -5.62 12.59
CA LEU A 120 -5.87 -4.82 11.74
C LEU A 120 -7.26 -4.61 12.38
N PHE A 121 -7.74 -5.59 13.16
CA PHE A 121 -9.05 -5.51 13.84
C PHE A 121 -9.12 -4.40 14.91
N ASN A 122 -7.98 -3.82 15.31
CA ASN A 122 -7.93 -2.65 16.19
C ASN A 122 -8.40 -1.37 15.48
N TYR A 123 -8.70 -1.46 14.18
CA TYR A 123 -9.09 -0.34 13.33
C TYR A 123 -10.42 -0.64 12.62
N CYS A 124 -11.16 0.42 12.31
CA CYS A 124 -12.40 0.36 11.54
C CYS A 124 -12.37 1.32 10.35
N GLY A 125 -13.06 0.95 9.28
CA GLY A 125 -13.33 1.81 8.14
C GLY A 125 -14.60 2.63 8.38
N LYS A 126 -14.82 3.66 7.57
CA LYS A 126 -16.04 4.47 7.61
C LYS A 126 -16.61 4.60 6.20
N SER A 127 -17.87 4.19 6.02
CA SER A 127 -18.56 4.26 4.74
C SER A 127 -18.93 5.70 4.37
N LYS A 128 -19.37 5.92 3.13
CA LYS A 128 -19.89 7.22 2.67
C LYS A 128 -21.11 7.68 3.48
N GLN A 129 -21.90 6.74 4.01
CA GLN A 129 -23.05 6.98 4.88
C GLN A 129 -22.66 7.17 6.35
N ASN A 130 -21.37 7.38 6.65
CA ASN A 130 -20.82 7.53 8.01
C ASN A 130 -20.99 6.32 8.94
N VAL A 131 -21.20 5.12 8.39
CA VAL A 131 -21.30 3.88 9.18
C VAL A 131 -19.92 3.25 9.32
N PHE A 132 -19.55 2.86 10.55
CA PHE A 132 -18.29 2.17 10.80
C PHE A 132 -18.40 0.68 10.46
N TYR A 133 -17.35 0.13 9.86
CA TYR A 133 -17.26 -1.29 9.50
C TYR A 133 -15.89 -1.88 9.85
N HIS A 134 -15.85 -3.19 10.04
CA HIS A 134 -14.59 -3.91 10.30
C HIS A 134 -13.74 -3.96 9.04
N ILE A 135 -12.45 -3.62 9.17
CA ILE A 135 -11.51 -3.77 8.06
C ILE A 135 -11.06 -5.22 8.04
N GLU A 136 -11.60 -5.98 7.11
CA GLU A 136 -11.24 -7.39 6.95
C GLU A 136 -9.96 -7.55 6.11
N ASN A 137 -9.78 -6.70 5.12
CA ASN A 137 -8.67 -6.81 4.19
C ASN A 137 -7.88 -5.51 4.14
N ALA A 138 -6.58 -5.64 3.91
CA ALA A 138 -5.72 -4.50 3.66
C ALA A 138 -6.16 -3.77 2.39
N PRO A 139 -6.04 -2.43 2.32
CA PRO A 139 -6.37 -1.70 1.11
C PRO A 139 -5.42 -2.11 -0.02
N GLN A 140 -5.93 -2.17 -1.26
CA GLN A 140 -5.09 -2.42 -2.43
C GLN A 140 -4.05 -1.30 -2.64
N ASN A 141 -4.41 -0.07 -2.28
CA ASN A 141 -3.51 1.09 -2.29
C ASN A 141 -3.53 1.73 -0.88
N MET A 142 -4.49 2.60 -0.62
CA MET A 142 -4.64 3.27 0.68
C MET A 142 -6.10 3.46 1.04
N MET A 143 -6.40 3.60 2.34
CA MET A 143 -7.72 3.97 2.82
C MET A 143 -7.63 4.80 4.11
N TYR A 144 -8.69 5.54 4.42
CA TYR A 144 -8.85 6.08 5.77
C TYR A 144 -9.33 4.98 6.72
N CYS A 145 -8.76 4.96 7.92
CA CYS A 145 -9.23 4.11 9.02
C CYS A 145 -9.23 4.88 10.34
N TYR A 146 -9.88 4.31 11.34
CA TYR A 146 -10.06 4.91 12.65
C TYR A 146 -9.65 3.92 13.73
N GLY A 147 -8.95 4.39 14.76
CA GLY A 147 -8.65 3.56 15.93
C GLY A 147 -9.94 3.19 16.65
N LYS A 148 -10.22 1.89 16.82
CA LYS A 148 -11.50 1.41 17.38
C LYS A 148 -11.75 1.95 18.80
N ASN A 149 -10.68 2.11 19.58
CA ASN A 149 -10.75 2.58 20.97
C ASN A 149 -10.47 4.09 21.12
N THR A 150 -9.72 4.69 20.19
CA THR A 150 -9.29 6.11 20.30
C THR A 150 -10.15 7.04 19.45
N GLY A 151 -10.84 6.54 18.42
CA GLY A 151 -11.55 7.35 17.43
C GLY A 151 -10.63 8.17 16.51
N GLU A 152 -9.31 8.09 16.69
CA GLU A 152 -8.35 8.86 15.92
C GLU A 152 -8.33 8.40 14.46
N LYS A 153 -8.18 9.37 13.55
CA LYS A 153 -8.16 9.13 12.11
C LYS A 153 -6.74 8.91 11.60
N TYR A 154 -6.59 7.89 10.76
CA TYR A 154 -5.34 7.46 10.14
C TYR A 154 -5.52 7.25 8.64
N VAL A 155 -4.40 7.30 7.91
CA VAL A 155 -4.30 6.69 6.58
C VAL A 155 -3.65 5.32 6.75
N LEU A 156 -4.24 4.28 6.19
CA LEU A 156 -3.68 2.94 6.13
C LEU A 156 -3.19 2.67 4.70
N ILE A 157 -1.93 2.26 4.56
CA ILE A 157 -1.33 1.86 3.28
C ILE A 157 -0.75 0.45 3.39
N SER A 158 -0.95 -0.35 2.34
CA SER A 158 -0.31 -1.66 2.24
C SER A 158 1.07 -1.51 1.63
N ILE A 159 2.09 -1.99 2.33
CA ILE A 159 3.48 -2.06 1.86
C ILE A 159 3.88 -3.51 1.65
N ARG A 160 4.83 -3.74 0.74
CA ARG A 160 5.44 -5.07 0.52
C ARG A 160 6.88 -5.03 1.03
N PRO A 161 7.29 -6.00 1.86
CA PRO A 161 8.71 -6.21 2.12
C PRO A 161 9.36 -6.75 0.84
N GLU A 162 10.56 -6.24 0.52
CA GLU A 162 11.45 -6.77 -0.52
C GLU A 162 12.07 -8.11 -0.10
#